data_AF-A0A3D2XHY9-F1
#
_entry.id   AF-A0A3D2XHY9-F1
#
_cell.length_a   1.000
_cell.length_b   1.000
_cell.length_c   1.000
_cell.angle_alpha   90.00
_cell.angle_beta   90.00
_cell.angle_gamma   90.00
#
_symmetry.space_group_name_H-M   'P 1'
#
loop_
_entity.id
_entity.type
_entity.pdbx_description
1 polymer ?
#
loop_
_entity_poly.entity_id
_entity_poly.type
_entity_poly.pdbx_seq_one_letter_code
_entity_poly.pdbx_strand_id
1 'polypeptide(L)'
;MHSALTPQRASTTLNSRLGDCKDLAVLFMSMCREAGLNANLVLVDTRDEGDNKLVLPTIGFNHCIAQLNINGKMYLIELTDNHLPFGSMSNNIVNANGLYILKENESKSELVKLNTVNRTGNTIDRITTVQFKDGAAQIKRVFKIAGAESSYTRGNYSDMSKTDRDKQFTERLSNEFGKNVKLVELNITNLDNLKDTIEMSYQFSIEKLTSEVAGMQILKFPWVDAYSSAAVVAAEKRTFPLNLWSFSATPYDKEIITLTLPAGKKLMEIPKNLSYKCAAISYTLSFEVRGDKVIATREVKYLKEQVSVNEYAEFREVVNNMLEADKLQIAFK
;
A
#
# COMPACT_ATOMS: atom_id res chain seq x y z
N MET A 1 40.70 34.23 2.63
CA MET A 1 40.72 32.86 2.07
C MET A 1 39.92 32.88 0.79
N HIS A 2 40.58 32.63 -0.34
CA HIS A 2 39.93 32.41 -1.63
C HIS A 2 39.49 30.95 -1.70
N SER A 3 38.26 30.68 -2.14
CA SER A 3 37.76 29.31 -2.30
C SER A 3 36.99 29.19 -3.61
N ALA A 4 36.64 27.97 -4.03
CA ALA A 4 35.83 27.75 -5.21
C ALA A 4 34.39 28.30 -5.08
N LEU A 5 33.89 28.46 -3.85
CA LEU A 5 32.49 28.82 -3.55
C LEU A 5 32.33 30.25 -3.02
N THR A 6 33.40 30.84 -2.50
CA THR A 6 33.38 32.17 -1.87
C THR A 6 34.30 33.10 -2.64
N PRO A 7 33.77 34.17 -3.26
CA PRO A 7 34.57 35.11 -4.03
C PRO A 7 35.47 35.95 -3.12
N GLN A 8 36.58 36.43 -3.68
CA GLN A 8 37.43 37.43 -3.04
C GLN A 8 36.69 38.77 -2.91
N ARG A 9 37.23 39.65 -2.06
CA ARG A 9 36.80 41.05 -2.07
C ARG A 9 37.15 41.68 -3.41
N ALA A 10 36.24 42.48 -3.96
CA ALA A 10 36.44 43.19 -5.22
C ALA A 10 37.78 43.96 -5.25
N SER A 11 38.12 44.68 -4.18
CA SER A 11 39.38 45.43 -4.08
C SER A 11 40.63 44.55 -4.20
N THR A 12 40.57 43.30 -3.74
CA THR A 12 41.68 42.34 -3.87
C THR A 12 41.85 41.91 -5.32
N THR A 13 40.76 41.52 -6.00
CA THR A 13 40.76 41.17 -7.43
C THR A 13 41.26 42.35 -8.28
N LEU A 14 40.80 43.56 -7.97
CA LEU A 14 41.17 44.77 -8.70
C LEU A 14 42.67 45.11 -8.58
N ASN A 15 43.20 45.11 -7.36
CA ASN A 15 44.59 45.48 -7.11
C ASN A 15 45.57 44.41 -7.59
N SER A 16 45.22 43.14 -7.41
CA SER A 16 46.08 42.03 -7.83
C SER A 16 45.97 41.74 -9.33
N ARG A 17 44.88 42.17 -9.99
CA ARG A 17 44.52 41.85 -11.39
C ARG A 17 44.38 40.35 -11.66
N LEU A 18 44.06 39.59 -10.62
CA LEU A 18 43.92 38.15 -10.67
C LEU A 18 42.61 37.75 -10.00
N GLY A 19 41.84 36.85 -10.64
CA GLY A 19 40.59 36.31 -10.12
C GLY A 19 39.89 35.39 -11.12
N ASP A 20 38.99 34.55 -10.61
CA ASP A 20 38.18 33.62 -11.41
C ASP A 20 36.76 34.17 -11.67
N CYS A 21 35.87 33.36 -12.25
CA CYS A 21 34.56 33.81 -12.74
C CYS A 21 33.72 34.54 -11.68
N LYS A 22 33.70 34.04 -10.44
CA LYS A 22 32.97 34.67 -9.33
C LYS A 22 33.69 35.90 -8.78
N ASP A 23 35.02 35.91 -8.76
CA ASP A 23 35.80 37.07 -8.30
C ASP A 23 35.63 38.25 -9.25
N LEU A 24 35.68 37.97 -10.56
CA LEU A 24 35.45 38.94 -11.62
C LEU A 24 34.00 39.41 -11.61
N ALA A 25 33.03 38.51 -11.41
CA ALA A 25 31.62 38.88 -11.28
C ALA A 25 31.38 39.76 -10.05
N VAL A 26 32.01 39.46 -8.91
CA VAL A 26 31.94 40.30 -7.70
C VAL A 26 32.60 41.66 -7.91
N LEU A 27 33.77 41.70 -8.53
CA LEU A 27 34.44 42.96 -8.86
C LEU A 27 33.56 43.82 -9.78
N PHE A 28 33.07 43.25 -10.87
CA PHE A 28 32.19 43.95 -11.82
C PHE A 28 30.91 44.45 -11.15
N MET A 29 30.22 43.59 -10.40
CA MET A 29 29.03 43.96 -9.63
C MET A 29 29.31 45.11 -8.64
N SER A 30 30.44 45.05 -7.94
CA SER A 30 30.83 46.11 -6.99
C SER A 30 31.06 47.44 -7.70
N MET A 31 31.73 47.43 -8.86
CA MET A 31 31.99 48.65 -9.65
C MET A 31 30.72 49.22 -10.26
N CYS A 32 29.82 48.38 -10.77
CA CYS A 32 28.52 48.84 -11.29
C CYS A 32 27.70 49.55 -10.21
N ARG A 33 27.66 49.00 -9.00
CA ARG A 33 26.93 49.61 -7.88
C ARG A 33 27.54 50.94 -7.45
N GLU A 34 28.87 51.05 -7.42
CA GLU A 34 29.54 52.33 -7.16
C GLU A 34 29.19 53.39 -8.21
N ALA A 35 29.03 52.99 -9.47
CA ALA A 35 28.61 53.86 -10.56
C ALA A 35 27.09 54.18 -10.56
N GLY A 36 26.35 53.80 -9.52
CA GLY A 36 24.90 54.03 -9.41
C GLY A 36 24.05 53.08 -10.26
N LEU A 37 24.63 52.02 -10.82
CA LEU A 37 23.94 51.03 -11.64
C LEU A 37 23.48 49.84 -10.79
N ASN A 38 22.26 49.34 -11.06
CA ASN A 38 21.71 48.20 -10.35
C ASN A 38 22.20 46.86 -10.95
N ALA A 39 23.09 46.16 -10.23
CA ALA A 39 23.69 44.90 -10.66
C ALA A 39 23.65 43.83 -9.54
N ASN A 40 23.51 42.55 -9.93
CA ASN A 40 23.47 41.39 -9.03
C ASN A 40 24.29 40.22 -9.61
N LEU A 41 24.76 39.32 -8.74
CA LEU A 41 25.41 38.08 -9.15
C LEU A 41 24.36 37.04 -9.58
N VAL A 42 24.73 36.19 -10.54
CA VAL A 42 23.93 35.05 -10.97
C VAL A 42 24.83 33.82 -10.97
N LEU A 43 24.34 32.72 -10.39
CA LEU A 43 25.00 31.41 -10.47
C LEU A 43 24.46 30.66 -11.69
N VAL A 44 25.36 30.09 -12.48
CA VAL A 44 25.03 29.43 -13.74
C VAL A 44 25.52 28.00 -13.69
N ASP A 45 24.60 27.07 -13.92
CA ASP A 45 24.89 25.69 -14.30
C ASP A 45 24.96 25.68 -15.83
N THR A 46 26.17 25.52 -16.37
CA THR A 46 26.39 25.73 -17.81
C THR A 46 25.67 24.64 -18.62
N ARG A 47 25.32 24.90 -19.88
CA ARG A 47 24.47 23.97 -20.67
C ARG A 47 25.08 22.58 -20.86
N ASP A 48 26.40 22.50 -20.84
CA ASP A 48 27.18 21.27 -20.82
C ASP A 48 27.11 20.50 -19.48
N GLU A 49 26.63 21.13 -18.41
CA GLU A 49 26.40 20.53 -17.08
C GLU A 49 24.90 20.32 -16.75
N GLY A 50 24.00 21.19 -17.24
CA GLY A 50 22.63 21.35 -16.70
C GLY A 50 21.45 20.66 -17.40
N ASP A 51 21.64 19.96 -18.52
CA ASP A 51 20.51 19.36 -19.27
C ASP A 51 19.94 18.06 -18.64
N ASN A 52 20.58 17.52 -17.59
CA ASN A 52 20.04 16.40 -16.81
C ASN A 52 20.20 16.68 -15.31
N LYS A 53 19.21 17.37 -14.72
CA LYS A 53 18.94 17.45 -13.27
C LYS A 53 20.14 17.04 -12.41
N LEU A 54 20.93 18.00 -11.93
CA LEU A 54 21.92 17.71 -10.89
C LEU A 54 21.20 17.02 -9.71
N VAL A 55 21.23 15.69 -9.69
CA VAL A 55 20.95 14.89 -8.51
C VAL A 55 22.16 15.15 -7.63
N LEU A 56 22.10 16.19 -6.83
CA LEU A 56 23.16 16.48 -5.87
C LEU A 56 23.39 15.20 -5.04
N PRO A 57 24.63 14.70 -4.97
CA PRO A 57 24.94 13.58 -4.09
C PRO A 57 24.42 13.89 -2.68
N THR A 58 23.56 13.01 -2.18
CA THR A 58 22.94 13.16 -0.85
C THR A 58 23.30 11.96 0.00
N ILE A 59 23.58 12.21 1.29
CA ILE A 59 23.72 11.18 2.30
C ILE A 59 22.36 10.78 2.92
N GLY A 60 21.26 11.33 2.39
CA GLY A 60 19.90 11.18 2.92
C GLY A 60 19.27 9.79 2.72
N PHE A 61 20.00 8.72 2.98
CA PHE A 61 19.45 7.37 3.14
C PHE A 61 18.94 7.23 4.58
N ASN A 62 17.63 7.06 4.75
CA ASN A 62 16.99 6.97 6.07
C ASN A 62 16.80 5.53 6.58
N HIS A 63 17.27 4.53 5.82
CA HIS A 63 17.12 3.12 6.14
C HIS A 63 18.27 2.31 5.53
N CYS A 64 18.66 1.21 6.17
CA CYS A 64 19.78 0.37 5.77
C CYS A 64 19.40 -1.10 5.97
N ILE A 65 19.58 -1.91 4.93
CA ILE A 65 19.24 -3.34 4.89
C ILE A 65 20.45 -4.14 4.42
N ALA A 66 20.46 -5.45 4.66
CA ALA A 66 21.58 -6.31 4.24
C ALA A 66 21.34 -6.94 2.86
N GLN A 67 22.39 -7.03 2.05
CA GLN A 67 22.42 -7.90 0.88
C GLN A 67 23.06 -9.23 1.25
N LEU A 68 22.42 -10.34 0.89
CA LEU A 68 22.89 -11.70 1.15
C LEU A 68 22.89 -12.52 -0.14
N ASN A 69 24.04 -13.05 -0.54
CA ASN A 69 24.17 -13.95 -1.68
C ASN A 69 24.39 -15.39 -1.19
N ILE A 70 23.44 -16.29 -1.46
CA ILE A 70 23.53 -17.72 -1.11
C ILE A 70 23.11 -18.55 -2.32
N ASN A 71 23.90 -19.56 -2.69
CA ASN A 71 23.62 -20.47 -3.81
C ASN A 71 23.29 -19.74 -5.13
N GLY A 72 23.99 -18.64 -5.42
CA GLY A 72 23.79 -17.83 -6.63
C GLY A 72 22.53 -16.96 -6.62
N LYS A 73 21.78 -16.92 -5.51
CA LYS A 73 20.60 -16.06 -5.34
C LYS A 73 20.93 -14.88 -4.44
N MET A 74 20.56 -13.68 -4.89
CA MET A 74 20.64 -12.45 -4.11
C MET A 74 19.33 -12.23 -3.34
N TYR A 75 19.46 -11.99 -2.04
CA TYR A 75 18.39 -11.60 -1.14
C TYR A 75 18.68 -10.22 -0.56
N LEU A 76 17.62 -9.43 -0.42
CA LEU A 76 17.64 -8.21 0.38
C LEU A 76 16.95 -8.57 1.70
N ILE A 77 17.70 -8.49 2.79
CA ILE A 77 17.29 -8.90 4.12
C ILE A 77 17.02 -7.65 4.92
N GLU A 78 15.75 -7.44 5.25
CA GLU A 78 15.36 -6.39 6.15
C GLU A 78 15.28 -6.91 7.59
N LEU A 79 15.93 -6.21 8.51
CA LEU A 79 16.25 -6.69 9.87
C LEU A 79 15.63 -5.85 10.99
N THR A 80 14.90 -4.77 10.67
CA THR A 80 14.29 -3.91 11.71
C THR A 80 12.87 -4.33 12.10
N ASP A 81 12.21 -5.16 11.28
CA ASP A 81 10.94 -5.80 11.62
C ASP A 81 11.18 -7.26 12.06
N ASN A 82 11.07 -7.49 13.38
CA ASN A 82 11.25 -8.82 13.99
C ASN A 82 10.20 -9.86 13.57
N HIS A 83 9.14 -9.45 12.86
CA HIS A 83 8.09 -10.33 12.38
C HIS A 83 8.15 -10.57 10.87
N LEU A 84 9.08 -9.91 10.15
CA LEU A 84 9.18 -10.01 8.71
C LEU A 84 9.77 -11.36 8.30
N PRO A 85 9.11 -12.13 7.42
CA PRO A 85 9.66 -13.39 6.94
C PRO A 85 10.97 -13.19 6.18
N PHE A 86 11.84 -14.21 6.21
CA PHE A 86 13.08 -14.20 5.46
C PHE A 86 12.84 -13.93 3.96
N GLY A 87 13.59 -12.98 3.40
CA GLY A 87 13.49 -12.58 2.00
C GLY A 87 12.22 -11.79 1.63
N SER A 88 11.35 -11.48 2.60
CA SER A 88 10.24 -10.55 2.40
C SER A 88 10.70 -9.10 2.56
N MET A 89 9.91 -8.17 2.05
CA MET A 89 10.24 -6.75 2.03
C MET A 89 8.97 -5.94 2.25
N SER A 90 9.03 -5.00 3.20
CA SER A 90 7.92 -4.10 3.47
C SER A 90 7.65 -3.17 2.30
N ASN A 91 6.41 -2.70 2.17
CA ASN A 91 5.98 -1.98 0.97
C ASN A 91 6.69 -0.63 0.75
N ASN A 92 7.22 -0.03 1.82
CA ASN A 92 8.00 1.20 1.75
C ASN A 92 9.43 1.00 1.23
N ILE A 93 9.93 -0.25 1.16
CA ILE A 93 11.26 -0.58 0.64
C ILE A 93 11.16 -1.08 -0.81
N VAL A 94 10.06 -1.76 -1.17
CA VAL A 94 9.81 -2.19 -2.55
C VAL A 94 9.82 -0.98 -3.48
N ASN A 95 10.61 -1.05 -4.56
CA ASN A 95 10.84 0.03 -5.53
C ASN A 95 11.45 1.33 -4.94
N ALA A 96 11.96 1.31 -3.71
CA ALA A 96 12.74 2.40 -3.14
C ALA A 96 14.10 2.53 -3.85
N ASN A 97 14.72 3.70 -3.73
CA ASN A 97 16.10 3.87 -4.16
C ASN A 97 17.03 3.23 -3.12
N GLY A 98 17.94 2.38 -3.56
CA GLY A 98 18.99 1.79 -2.75
C GLY A 98 20.36 2.05 -3.35
N LEU A 99 21.39 2.01 -2.50
CA LEU A 99 22.78 2.07 -2.90
C LEU A 99 23.51 0.88 -2.26
N TYR A 100 24.12 0.02 -3.07
CA TYR A 100 24.90 -1.09 -2.53
C TYR A 100 26.23 -0.59 -1.98
N ILE A 101 26.55 -0.92 -0.73
CA ILE A 101 27.86 -0.62 -0.15
C ILE A 101 28.75 -1.84 -0.41
N LEU A 102 29.59 -1.73 -1.44
CA LEU A 102 30.47 -2.79 -1.89
C LEU A 102 31.78 -2.81 -1.09
N LYS A 103 32.48 -3.94 -1.08
CA LYS A 103 33.79 -4.04 -0.41
C LYS A 103 34.83 -3.18 -1.13
N GLU A 104 35.85 -2.74 -0.39
CA GLU A 104 37.00 -2.05 -0.96
C GLU A 104 37.57 -2.88 -2.14
N ASN A 105 37.68 -2.24 -3.31
CA ASN A 105 38.09 -2.79 -4.61
C ASN A 105 36.98 -3.30 -5.56
N GLU A 106 35.70 -3.24 -5.19
CA GLU A 106 34.60 -3.45 -6.13
C GLU A 106 34.15 -2.12 -6.77
N SER A 107 34.09 -2.11 -8.10
CA SER A 107 33.82 -0.91 -8.92
C SER A 107 32.42 -0.34 -8.71
N LYS A 108 32.33 1.01 -8.69
CA LYS A 108 31.15 1.88 -8.86
C LYS A 108 29.80 1.27 -8.45
N SER A 109 29.32 1.65 -7.26
CA SER A 109 27.92 1.45 -6.89
C SER A 109 27.03 2.49 -7.57
N GLU A 110 25.87 2.06 -8.04
CA GLU A 110 24.85 2.91 -8.65
C GLU A 110 23.58 2.89 -7.80
N LEU A 111 22.79 3.95 -7.90
CA LEU A 111 21.44 3.96 -7.34
C LEU A 111 20.58 2.95 -8.10
N VAL A 112 20.02 2.00 -7.36
CA VAL A 112 19.12 0.99 -7.91
C VAL A 112 17.72 1.16 -7.37
N LYS A 113 16.74 0.64 -8.12
CA LYS A 113 15.39 0.39 -7.59
C LYS A 113 15.37 -0.98 -6.92
N LEU A 114 15.10 -1.00 -5.62
CA LEU A 114 15.05 -2.24 -4.84
C LEU A 114 13.82 -3.06 -5.22
N ASN A 115 13.98 -4.06 -6.09
CA ASN A 115 12.92 -4.99 -6.42
C ASN A 115 13.52 -6.37 -6.70
N THR A 116 13.73 -7.15 -5.64
CA THR A 116 14.28 -8.50 -5.78
C THR A 116 13.22 -9.49 -6.23
N VAL A 117 13.53 -10.29 -7.26
CA VAL A 117 12.66 -11.36 -7.77
C VAL A 117 12.55 -12.55 -6.82
N ASN A 118 13.45 -12.63 -5.82
CA ASN A 118 13.51 -13.73 -4.86
C ASN A 118 12.64 -13.50 -3.62
N ARG A 119 11.84 -12.41 -3.57
CA ARG A 119 10.92 -12.16 -2.45
C ARG A 119 9.63 -12.95 -2.57
N THR A 120 9.08 -13.35 -1.43
CA THR A 120 7.67 -13.77 -1.38
C THR A 120 6.78 -12.57 -1.70
N GLY A 121 5.87 -12.72 -2.66
CA GLY A 121 4.90 -11.70 -3.01
C GLY A 121 3.88 -11.51 -1.88
N ASN A 122 3.43 -10.27 -1.69
CA ASN A 122 2.34 -9.98 -0.76
C ASN A 122 1.03 -10.49 -1.37
N THR A 123 0.36 -11.39 -0.67
CA THR A 123 -0.95 -11.92 -1.09
C THR A 123 -1.85 -12.09 0.12
N ILE A 124 -3.13 -11.82 -0.05
CA ILE A 124 -4.16 -12.14 0.93
C ILE A 124 -5.30 -12.84 0.20
N ASP A 125 -5.42 -14.15 0.43
CA ASP A 125 -6.56 -14.93 -0.04
C ASP A 125 -7.59 -15.04 1.09
N ARG A 126 -8.84 -14.64 0.81
CA ARG A 126 -9.93 -14.68 1.79
C ARG A 126 -11.05 -15.60 1.31
N ILE A 127 -11.40 -16.57 2.14
CA ILE A 127 -12.56 -17.44 1.92
C ILE A 127 -13.51 -17.30 3.10
N THR A 128 -14.76 -16.98 2.80
CA THR A 128 -15.84 -16.82 3.76
C THR A 128 -16.96 -17.77 3.43
N THR A 129 -17.46 -18.52 4.42
CA THR A 129 -18.71 -19.27 4.29
C THR A 129 -19.75 -18.68 5.22
N VAL A 130 -20.95 -18.44 4.70
CA VAL A 130 -22.10 -17.94 5.45
C VAL A 130 -23.22 -18.97 5.36
N GLN A 131 -23.70 -19.43 6.51
CA GLN A 131 -24.82 -20.37 6.61
C GLN A 131 -25.80 -19.86 7.66
N PHE A 132 -27.07 -20.22 7.56
CA PHE A 132 -28.08 -19.86 8.57
C PHE A 132 -28.46 -21.08 9.41
N LYS A 133 -28.49 -20.91 10.72
CA LYS A 133 -28.96 -21.91 11.67
C LYS A 133 -29.74 -21.21 12.78
N ASP A 134 -30.96 -21.67 13.03
CA ASP A 134 -31.85 -21.15 14.07
C ASP A 134 -32.06 -19.63 13.99
N GLY A 135 -32.14 -19.09 12.76
CA GLY A 135 -32.30 -17.65 12.49
C GLY A 135 -31.01 -16.83 12.56
N ALA A 136 -29.92 -17.36 13.11
CA ALA A 136 -28.62 -16.69 13.15
C ALA A 136 -27.73 -17.10 11.97
N ALA A 137 -26.94 -16.16 11.46
CA ALA A 137 -25.88 -16.45 10.50
C ALA A 137 -24.64 -17.00 11.22
N GLN A 138 -24.13 -18.13 10.77
CA GLN A 138 -22.86 -18.73 11.14
C GLN A 138 -21.85 -18.40 10.05
N ILE A 139 -20.82 -17.63 10.40
CA ILE A 139 -19.80 -17.17 9.46
C ILE A 139 -18.47 -17.79 9.86
N LYS A 140 -17.82 -18.44 8.89
CA LYS A 140 -16.44 -18.92 9.01
C LYS A 140 -15.60 -18.20 7.96
N ARG A 141 -14.51 -17.57 8.41
CA ARG A 141 -13.53 -16.89 7.56
C ARG A 141 -12.18 -17.61 7.68
N VAL A 142 -11.52 -17.82 6.56
CA VAL A 142 -10.16 -18.38 6.47
C VAL A 142 -9.34 -17.47 5.57
N PHE A 143 -8.27 -16.92 6.13
CA PHE A 143 -7.34 -16.03 5.46
C PHE A 143 -5.99 -16.70 5.34
N LYS A 144 -5.40 -16.65 4.15
CA LYS A 144 -4.01 -17.01 3.90
C LYS A 144 -3.26 -15.76 3.50
N ILE A 145 -2.35 -15.33 4.37
CA ILE A 145 -1.65 -14.04 4.27
C ILE A 145 -0.17 -14.34 4.10
N ALA A 146 0.44 -13.89 3.01
CA ALA A 146 1.82 -14.20 2.67
C ALA A 146 2.68 -12.95 2.42
N GLY A 147 4.00 -13.12 2.49
CA GLY A 147 4.98 -12.06 2.32
C GLY A 147 5.02 -11.10 3.52
N ALA A 148 5.24 -9.81 3.26
CA ALA A 148 5.34 -8.80 4.30
C ALA A 148 4.02 -8.57 5.04
N GLU A 149 2.86 -8.85 4.43
CA GLU A 149 1.54 -8.75 5.08
C GLU A 149 1.42 -9.68 6.29
N SER A 150 2.16 -10.79 6.30
CA SER A 150 2.19 -11.70 7.44
C SER A 150 2.83 -11.06 8.68
N SER A 151 3.78 -10.12 8.50
CA SER A 151 4.44 -9.44 9.61
C SER A 151 3.49 -8.53 10.38
N TYR A 152 2.56 -7.87 9.69
CA TYR A 152 1.50 -7.08 10.33
C TYR A 152 0.60 -7.96 11.20
N THR A 153 0.21 -9.14 10.72
CA THR A 153 -0.61 -10.06 11.51
C THR A 153 0.15 -10.58 12.73
N ARG A 154 1.44 -10.95 12.56
CA ARG A 154 2.30 -11.33 13.67
C ARG A 154 2.43 -10.21 14.69
N GLY A 155 2.81 -9.01 14.27
CA GLY A 155 3.02 -7.87 15.16
C GLY A 155 1.77 -7.44 15.95
N ASN A 156 0.58 -7.73 15.44
CA ASN A 156 -0.67 -7.47 16.18
C ASN A 156 -1.01 -8.56 17.20
N TYR A 157 -0.59 -9.81 17.00
CA TYR A 157 -1.12 -10.94 17.76
C TYR A 157 -0.07 -11.79 18.49
N SER A 158 1.19 -11.81 18.08
CA SER A 158 2.23 -12.73 18.58
C SER A 158 2.39 -12.66 20.10
N ASP A 159 2.47 -11.45 20.64
CA ASP A 159 2.71 -11.20 22.06
C ASP A 159 1.44 -11.26 22.94
N MET A 160 0.27 -11.41 22.33
CA MET A 160 -1.00 -11.47 23.05
C MET A 160 -1.30 -12.87 23.56
N SER A 161 -1.91 -12.97 24.74
CA SER A 161 -2.50 -14.24 25.18
C SER A 161 -3.69 -14.61 24.28
N LYS A 162 -4.07 -15.89 24.24
CA LYS A 162 -5.28 -16.32 23.49
C LYS A 162 -6.52 -15.54 23.92
N THR A 163 -6.69 -15.32 25.23
CA THR A 163 -7.82 -14.57 25.79
C THR A 163 -7.86 -13.12 25.30
N ASP A 164 -6.70 -12.45 25.25
CA ASP A 164 -6.64 -11.06 24.79
C ASP A 164 -6.91 -10.96 23.28
N ARG A 165 -6.40 -11.94 22.50
CA ARG A 165 -6.71 -12.03 21.06
C ARG A 165 -8.20 -12.19 20.84
N ASP A 166 -8.84 -13.13 21.53
CA ASP A 166 -10.28 -13.39 21.41
C ASP A 166 -11.10 -12.15 21.79
N LYS A 167 -10.69 -11.41 22.84
CA LYS A 167 -11.32 -10.15 23.24
C LYS A 167 -11.20 -9.08 22.15
N GLN A 168 -9.98 -8.80 21.67
CA GLN A 168 -9.74 -7.80 20.63
C GLN A 168 -10.49 -8.15 19.34
N PHE A 169 -10.53 -9.43 18.97
CA PHE A 169 -11.25 -9.89 17.79
C PHE A 169 -12.76 -9.74 17.94
N THR A 170 -13.30 -10.02 19.13
CA THR A 170 -14.71 -9.79 19.47
C THR A 170 -15.08 -8.30 19.37
N GLU A 171 -14.20 -7.41 19.85
CA GLU A 171 -14.39 -5.95 19.73
C GLU A 171 -14.37 -5.51 18.25
N ARG A 172 -13.42 -6.02 17.45
CA ARG A 172 -13.38 -5.78 15.99
C ARG A 172 -14.68 -6.19 15.30
N LEU A 173 -15.16 -7.41 15.58
CA LEU A 173 -16.41 -7.91 15.00
C LEU A 173 -17.62 -7.10 15.47
N SER A 174 -17.63 -6.64 16.71
CA SER A 174 -18.68 -5.79 17.26
C SER A 174 -18.71 -4.40 16.62
N ASN A 175 -17.54 -3.86 16.24
CA ASN A 175 -17.46 -2.61 15.48
C ASN A 175 -17.94 -2.78 14.03
N GLU A 176 -17.72 -3.96 13.42
CA GLU A 176 -18.12 -4.26 12.04
C GLU A 176 -19.63 -4.51 11.92
N PHE A 177 -20.22 -5.28 12.85
CA PHE A 177 -21.62 -5.76 12.72
C PHE A 177 -22.54 -5.35 13.90
N GLY A 178 -22.05 -4.59 14.87
CA GLY A 178 -22.81 -4.19 16.06
C GLY A 178 -22.81 -5.25 17.18
N LYS A 179 -23.64 -5.04 18.21
CA LYS A 179 -23.64 -5.84 19.46
C LYS A 179 -24.19 -7.27 19.34
N ASN A 180 -24.70 -7.68 18.17
CA ASN A 180 -25.35 -8.98 17.98
C ASN A 180 -24.39 -10.05 17.43
N VAL A 181 -23.10 -9.93 17.76
CA VAL A 181 -22.04 -10.85 17.30
C VAL A 181 -21.47 -11.64 18.47
N LYS A 182 -21.19 -12.91 18.22
CA LYS A 182 -20.46 -13.77 19.15
C LYS A 182 -19.33 -14.48 18.44
N LEU A 183 -18.09 -14.25 18.88
CA LEU A 183 -16.94 -15.05 18.46
C LEU A 183 -17.10 -16.48 19.01
N VAL A 184 -16.90 -17.47 18.16
CA VAL A 184 -16.96 -18.90 18.51
C VAL A 184 -15.56 -19.46 18.62
N GLU A 185 -14.70 -19.16 17.63
CA GLU A 185 -13.34 -19.67 17.58
C GLU A 185 -12.45 -18.69 16.82
N LEU A 186 -11.20 -18.55 17.28
CA LEU A 186 -10.11 -17.91 16.58
C LEU A 186 -8.89 -18.84 16.64
N ASN A 187 -8.30 -19.09 15.48
CA ASN A 187 -7.07 -19.83 15.34
C ASN A 187 -6.14 -19.10 14.37
N ILE A 188 -4.88 -18.95 14.76
CA ILE A 188 -3.84 -18.32 13.95
C ILE A 188 -2.65 -19.26 13.96
N THR A 189 -2.32 -19.84 12.81
CA THR A 189 -1.17 -20.74 12.67
C THR A 189 0.07 -19.96 12.30
N ASN A 190 1.25 -20.55 12.55
CA ASN A 190 2.55 -19.95 12.30
C ASN A 190 2.83 -18.64 13.04
N LEU A 191 2.12 -18.27 14.10
CA LEU A 191 2.27 -16.96 14.74
C LEU A 191 3.63 -16.73 15.45
N ASP A 192 4.31 -17.82 15.81
CA ASP A 192 5.51 -17.89 16.67
C ASP A 192 6.84 -18.13 15.90
N ASN A 193 6.82 -18.02 14.57
CA ASN A 193 7.99 -18.27 13.72
C ASN A 193 8.21 -17.16 12.69
N LEU A 194 8.91 -17.42 11.59
CA LEU A 194 9.09 -16.46 10.48
C LEU A 194 8.83 -17.10 9.11
N LYS A 195 7.94 -18.10 9.08
CA LYS A 195 7.42 -18.61 7.81
C LYS A 195 6.75 -17.48 7.05
N ASP A 196 6.87 -17.54 5.73
CA ASP A 196 6.39 -16.54 4.79
C ASP A 196 4.87 -16.40 4.71
N THR A 197 4.15 -17.34 5.32
CA THR A 197 2.69 -17.40 5.28
C THR A 197 2.14 -17.63 6.69
N ILE A 198 1.12 -16.86 7.02
CA ILE A 198 0.29 -17.02 8.22
C ILE A 198 -1.13 -17.38 7.78
N GLU A 199 -1.76 -18.33 8.47
CA GLU A 199 -3.16 -18.67 8.23
C GLU A 199 -3.99 -18.29 9.46
N MET A 200 -5.01 -17.46 9.24
CA MET A 200 -5.95 -17.04 10.26
C MET A 200 -7.32 -17.59 9.92
N SER A 201 -7.92 -18.34 10.84
CA SER A 201 -9.28 -18.83 10.71
C SER A 201 -10.10 -18.45 11.93
N TYR A 202 -11.31 -17.95 11.70
CA TYR A 202 -12.22 -17.63 12.79
C TYR A 202 -13.67 -17.89 12.42
N GLN A 203 -14.45 -18.24 13.43
CA GLN A 203 -15.88 -18.49 13.33
C GLN A 203 -16.63 -17.59 14.30
N PHE A 204 -17.75 -17.05 13.86
CA PHE A 204 -18.61 -16.20 14.66
C PHE A 204 -20.06 -16.31 14.20
N SER A 205 -20.98 -15.95 15.09
CA SER A 205 -22.41 -15.91 14.79
C SER A 205 -22.97 -14.50 14.85
N ILE A 206 -23.91 -14.18 13.97
CA ILE A 206 -24.64 -12.91 13.93
C ILE A 206 -26.15 -13.19 13.96
N GLU A 207 -26.87 -12.68 14.95
CA GLU A 207 -28.32 -12.93 15.06
C GLU A 207 -29.16 -12.24 13.98
N LYS A 208 -28.74 -11.07 13.50
CA LYS A 208 -29.49 -10.25 12.53
C LYS A 208 -28.62 -9.81 11.36
N LEU A 209 -28.11 -10.78 10.59
CA LEU A 209 -27.33 -10.47 9.38
C LEU A 209 -28.20 -9.89 8.25
N THR A 210 -29.48 -10.26 8.20
CA THR A 210 -30.42 -9.78 7.18
C THR A 210 -31.42 -8.80 7.76
N SER A 211 -31.89 -7.87 6.94
CA SER A 211 -33.11 -7.09 7.22
C SER A 211 -34.31 -7.70 6.49
N GLU A 212 -35.53 -7.45 6.97
CA GLU A 212 -36.76 -7.88 6.32
C GLU A 212 -37.47 -6.70 5.66
N VAL A 213 -37.83 -6.83 4.38
CA VAL A 213 -38.56 -5.82 3.62
C VAL A 213 -39.61 -6.51 2.77
N ALA A 214 -40.90 -6.22 3.01
CA ALA A 214 -42.02 -6.79 2.26
C ALA A 214 -41.98 -8.34 2.15
N GLY A 215 -41.64 -9.03 3.23
CA GLY A 215 -41.54 -10.50 3.29
C GLY A 215 -40.29 -11.09 2.61
N MET A 216 -39.36 -10.26 2.14
CA MET A 216 -38.06 -10.66 1.62
C MET A 216 -36.97 -10.43 2.67
N GLN A 217 -36.00 -11.34 2.74
CA GLN A 217 -34.77 -11.12 3.49
C GLN A 217 -33.74 -10.45 2.58
N ILE A 218 -33.22 -9.32 3.04
CA ILE A 218 -32.21 -8.51 2.35
C ILE A 218 -30.87 -8.72 3.04
N LEU A 219 -29.85 -9.08 2.26
CA LEU A 219 -28.50 -9.33 2.75
C LEU A 219 -27.52 -8.44 2.00
N LYS A 220 -26.69 -7.70 2.75
CA LYS A 220 -25.44 -7.13 2.25
C LYS A 220 -24.33 -8.15 2.49
N PHE A 221 -23.49 -8.42 1.49
CA PHE A 221 -22.36 -9.32 1.65
C PHE A 221 -21.38 -8.79 2.71
N PRO A 222 -20.91 -9.62 3.65
CA PRO A 222 -19.98 -9.21 4.71
C PRO A 222 -18.53 -9.23 4.21
N TRP A 223 -18.22 -8.42 3.21
CA TRP A 223 -16.86 -8.25 2.67
C TRP A 223 -15.89 -7.74 3.74
N VAL A 224 -14.67 -8.27 3.75
CA VAL A 224 -13.59 -7.83 4.62
C VAL A 224 -12.95 -6.57 4.00
N ASP A 225 -12.59 -5.60 4.83
CA ASP A 225 -11.86 -4.37 4.45
C ASP A 225 -12.57 -3.44 3.43
N ALA A 226 -13.90 -3.57 3.24
CA ALA A 226 -14.70 -2.75 2.32
C ALA A 226 -14.62 -1.22 2.55
N TYR A 227 -14.16 -0.78 3.73
CA TYR A 227 -14.10 0.64 4.12
C TYR A 227 -12.74 1.31 3.89
N SER A 228 -11.68 0.52 3.66
CA SER A 228 -10.30 1.04 3.58
C SER A 228 -10.07 2.00 2.40
N SER A 229 -10.85 1.89 1.33
CA SER A 229 -10.67 2.65 0.08
C SER A 229 -11.35 4.02 0.07
N ALA A 230 -12.28 4.34 0.96
CA ALA A 230 -12.94 5.67 0.93
C ALA A 230 -11.96 6.82 1.20
N ALA A 231 -10.98 6.60 2.09
CA ALA A 231 -9.98 7.60 2.43
C ALA A 231 -9.03 7.93 1.27
N VAL A 232 -8.74 6.95 0.39
CA VAL A 232 -7.77 7.13 -0.71
C VAL A 232 -8.26 8.13 -1.78
N VAL A 233 -9.58 8.32 -1.86
CA VAL A 233 -10.25 9.19 -2.85
C VAL A 233 -11.07 10.31 -2.22
N ALA A 234 -10.82 10.60 -0.94
CA ALA A 234 -11.53 11.66 -0.20
C ALA A 234 -11.35 13.04 -0.82
N ALA A 235 -10.18 13.35 -1.37
CA ALA A 235 -9.94 14.60 -2.09
C ALA A 235 -10.65 14.61 -3.45
N GLU A 236 -11.38 15.67 -3.78
CA GLU A 236 -12.03 15.78 -5.09
C GLU A 236 -11.02 16.00 -6.23
N LYS A 237 -9.94 16.74 -5.94
CA LYS A 237 -8.86 17.06 -6.87
C LYS A 237 -7.51 16.91 -6.18
N ARG A 238 -6.45 16.67 -6.95
CA ARG A 238 -5.08 16.66 -6.46
C ARG A 238 -4.18 17.53 -7.32
N THR A 239 -3.20 18.17 -6.69
CA THR A 239 -2.11 18.90 -7.35
C THR A 239 -0.80 18.10 -7.36
N PHE A 240 -0.78 16.95 -6.66
CA PHE A 240 0.34 16.02 -6.61
C PHE A 240 -0.14 14.59 -6.86
N PRO A 241 0.72 13.72 -7.44
CA PRO A 241 0.43 12.30 -7.58
C PRO A 241 0.00 11.65 -6.26
N LEU A 242 -0.80 10.61 -6.36
CA LEU A 242 -1.20 9.76 -5.26
C LEU A 242 -0.29 8.54 -5.21
N ASN A 243 0.39 8.31 -4.09
CA ASN A 243 1.20 7.11 -3.88
C ASN A 243 0.29 5.94 -3.48
N LEU A 244 -0.10 5.07 -4.42
CA LEU A 244 -0.95 3.90 -4.10
C LEU A 244 -0.25 2.90 -3.19
N TRP A 245 1.07 2.76 -3.31
CA TRP A 245 1.87 1.91 -2.43
C TRP A 245 1.75 2.31 -0.95
N SER A 246 1.43 3.56 -0.61
CA SER A 246 1.21 3.92 0.80
C SER A 246 -0.16 3.47 1.35
N PHE A 247 -1.08 3.01 0.49
CA PHE A 247 -2.45 2.62 0.88
C PHE A 247 -2.65 1.10 0.90
N SER A 248 -2.06 0.38 -0.05
CA SER A 248 -2.13 -1.08 -0.09
C SER A 248 -0.75 -1.67 -0.35
N ALA A 249 -0.34 -2.58 0.53
CA ALA A 249 0.84 -3.41 0.35
C ALA A 249 0.53 -4.70 -0.43
N THR A 250 -0.75 -4.98 -0.69
CA THR A 250 -1.22 -6.13 -1.44
C THR A 250 -1.62 -5.71 -2.86
N PRO A 251 -0.86 -6.11 -3.90
CA PRO A 251 -1.15 -5.74 -5.30
C PRO A 251 -2.39 -6.43 -5.85
N TYR A 252 -2.79 -7.56 -5.26
CA TYR A 252 -3.97 -8.32 -5.64
C TYR A 252 -4.68 -8.87 -4.42
N ASP A 253 -5.94 -8.44 -4.25
CA ASP A 253 -6.84 -8.88 -3.20
C ASP A 253 -7.97 -9.71 -3.82
N LYS A 254 -8.21 -10.90 -3.26
CA LYS A 254 -9.32 -11.77 -3.64
C LYS A 254 -10.09 -12.22 -2.40
N GLU A 255 -11.40 -11.99 -2.43
CA GLU A 255 -12.33 -12.54 -1.46
C GLU A 255 -13.43 -13.35 -2.14
N ILE A 256 -13.67 -14.56 -1.64
CA ILE A 256 -14.77 -15.43 -2.06
C ILE A 256 -15.70 -15.62 -0.87
N ILE A 257 -16.97 -15.24 -1.02
CA ILE A 257 -18.04 -15.53 -0.06
C ILE A 257 -18.97 -16.59 -0.65
N THR A 258 -19.06 -17.74 0.01
CA THR A 258 -20.10 -18.74 -0.27
C THR A 258 -21.23 -18.60 0.74
N LEU A 259 -22.35 -18.06 0.28
CA LEU A 259 -23.59 -17.97 1.03
C LEU A 259 -24.48 -19.17 0.74
N THR A 260 -24.91 -19.88 1.77
CA THR A 260 -25.98 -20.89 1.67
C THR A 260 -27.28 -20.25 2.12
N LEU A 261 -28.28 -20.21 1.23
CA LEU A 261 -29.60 -19.67 1.55
C LEU A 261 -30.29 -20.53 2.62
N PRO A 262 -31.14 -19.94 3.49
CA PRO A 262 -31.94 -20.74 4.42
C PRO A 262 -32.82 -21.75 3.69
N ALA A 263 -33.14 -22.86 4.36
CA ALA A 263 -33.92 -23.93 3.76
C ALA A 263 -35.25 -23.43 3.16
N GLY A 264 -35.52 -23.82 1.91
CA GLY A 264 -36.72 -23.43 1.17
C GLY A 264 -36.70 -22.02 0.56
N LYS A 265 -35.72 -21.19 0.91
CA LYS A 265 -35.57 -19.84 0.35
C LYS A 265 -34.98 -19.87 -1.05
N LYS A 266 -35.38 -18.91 -1.89
CA LYS A 266 -34.81 -18.70 -3.23
C LYS A 266 -34.43 -17.24 -3.42
N LEU A 267 -33.36 -17.01 -4.17
CA LEU A 267 -33.01 -15.67 -4.65
C LEU A 267 -34.17 -15.09 -5.45
N MET A 268 -34.45 -13.81 -5.23
CA MET A 268 -35.41 -13.05 -6.02
C MET A 268 -34.89 -12.73 -7.41
N GLU A 269 -33.60 -12.41 -7.50
CA GLU A 269 -32.89 -12.14 -8.73
C GLU A 269 -31.43 -12.59 -8.56
N ILE A 270 -30.81 -13.05 -9.64
CA ILE A 270 -29.36 -13.29 -9.67
C ILE A 270 -28.68 -11.93 -9.83
N PRO A 271 -27.79 -11.53 -8.90
CA PRO A 271 -27.12 -10.24 -9.02
C PRO A 271 -26.27 -10.16 -10.28
N LYS A 272 -26.21 -8.98 -10.89
CA LYS A 272 -25.38 -8.75 -12.08
C LYS A 272 -23.91 -8.66 -11.69
N ASN A 273 -23.06 -9.22 -12.54
CA ASN A 273 -21.61 -9.05 -12.42
C ASN A 273 -21.22 -7.61 -12.74
N LEU A 274 -20.27 -7.07 -12.00
CA LEU A 274 -19.76 -5.71 -12.16
C LEU A 274 -18.25 -5.75 -12.43
N SER A 275 -17.78 -4.82 -13.26
CA SER A 275 -16.36 -4.66 -13.57
C SER A 275 -16.04 -3.19 -13.78
N TYR A 276 -15.09 -2.67 -13.03
CA TYR A 276 -14.61 -1.29 -13.15
C TYR A 276 -13.10 -1.30 -13.27
N LYS A 277 -12.55 -0.49 -14.18
CA LYS A 277 -11.11 -0.48 -14.44
C LYS A 277 -10.67 0.88 -14.94
N CYS A 278 -9.49 1.30 -14.50
CA CYS A 278 -8.71 2.37 -15.11
C CYS A 278 -7.24 1.94 -15.22
N ALA A 279 -6.35 2.88 -15.56
CA ALA A 279 -4.91 2.60 -15.68
C ALA A 279 -4.26 2.14 -14.37
N ALA A 280 -4.80 2.50 -13.20
CA ALA A 280 -4.17 2.26 -11.90
C ALA A 280 -4.82 1.14 -11.08
N ILE A 281 -6.08 0.80 -11.35
CA ILE A 281 -6.82 -0.21 -10.58
C ILE A 281 -7.82 -0.98 -11.45
N SER A 282 -8.03 -2.25 -11.13
CA SER A 282 -9.09 -3.09 -11.70
C SER A 282 -9.88 -3.74 -10.58
N TYR A 283 -11.20 -3.71 -10.69
CA TYR A 283 -12.17 -4.30 -9.77
C TYR A 283 -13.13 -5.20 -10.52
N THR A 284 -13.40 -6.40 -9.98
CA THR A 284 -14.49 -7.25 -10.43
C THR A 284 -15.31 -7.75 -9.24
N LEU A 285 -16.63 -7.82 -9.44
CA LEU A 285 -17.57 -8.46 -8.53
C LEU A 285 -18.43 -9.40 -9.34
N SER A 286 -18.33 -10.70 -9.07
CA SER A 286 -19.01 -11.74 -9.82
C SER A 286 -19.82 -12.65 -8.92
N PHE A 287 -20.93 -13.16 -9.44
CA PHE A 287 -21.85 -14.03 -8.74
C PHE A 287 -22.10 -15.29 -9.54
N GLU A 288 -22.05 -16.42 -8.85
CA GLU A 288 -22.43 -17.72 -9.38
C GLU A 288 -23.46 -18.37 -8.45
N VAL A 289 -24.56 -18.87 -9.01
CA VAL A 289 -25.62 -19.54 -8.24
C VAL A 289 -25.61 -21.02 -8.55
N ARG A 290 -25.42 -21.86 -7.52
CA ARG A 290 -25.40 -23.32 -7.61
C ARG A 290 -26.40 -23.90 -6.61
N GLY A 291 -27.62 -24.18 -7.06
CA GLY A 291 -28.69 -24.66 -6.18
C GLY A 291 -29.08 -23.61 -5.15
N ASP A 292 -28.88 -23.92 -3.86
CA ASP A 292 -29.12 -23.04 -2.72
C ASP A 292 -27.90 -22.17 -2.33
N LYS A 293 -26.80 -22.27 -3.09
CA LYS A 293 -25.56 -21.51 -2.83
C LYS A 293 -25.40 -20.34 -3.78
N VAL A 294 -24.99 -19.21 -3.23
CA VAL A 294 -24.53 -18.03 -3.95
C VAL A 294 -23.05 -17.85 -3.66
N ILE A 295 -22.22 -17.97 -4.69
CA ILE A 295 -20.78 -17.77 -4.62
C ILE A 295 -20.51 -16.37 -5.17
N ALA A 296 -20.16 -15.43 -4.30
CA ALA A 296 -19.76 -14.09 -4.67
C ALA A 296 -18.23 -14.00 -4.63
N THR A 297 -17.60 -13.56 -5.73
CA THR A 297 -16.15 -13.35 -5.83
C THR A 297 -15.86 -11.88 -6.10
N ARG A 298 -15.10 -11.25 -5.21
CA ARG A 298 -14.61 -9.87 -5.30
C ARG A 298 -13.11 -9.89 -5.52
N GLU A 299 -12.63 -9.20 -6.55
CA GLU A 299 -11.20 -9.04 -6.83
C GLU A 299 -10.83 -7.58 -7.01
N VAL A 300 -9.72 -7.17 -6.38
CA VAL A 300 -9.12 -5.84 -6.56
C VAL A 300 -7.65 -6.01 -6.96
N LYS A 301 -7.25 -5.36 -8.05
CA LYS A 301 -5.87 -5.36 -8.55
C LYS A 301 -5.35 -3.94 -8.64
N TYR A 302 -4.27 -3.64 -7.93
CA TYR A 302 -3.51 -2.39 -8.09
C TYR A 302 -2.49 -2.58 -9.20
N LEU A 303 -2.59 -1.76 -10.23
CA LEU A 303 -1.81 -1.89 -11.48
C LEU A 303 -0.64 -0.89 -11.55
N LYS A 304 -0.61 0.10 -10.64
CA LYS A 304 0.44 1.12 -10.53
C LYS A 304 0.76 1.42 -9.07
N GLU A 305 2.01 1.81 -8.83
CA GLU A 305 2.48 2.30 -7.53
C GLU A 305 2.02 3.75 -7.26
N GLN A 306 1.74 4.52 -8.32
CA GLN A 306 1.29 5.90 -8.24
C GLN A 306 0.19 6.18 -9.27
N VAL A 307 -0.78 7.03 -8.89
CA VAL A 307 -1.73 7.66 -9.81
C VAL A 307 -1.26 9.07 -10.08
N SER A 308 -1.04 9.42 -11.34
CA SER A 308 -0.69 10.80 -11.71
C SER A 308 -1.86 11.76 -11.47
N VAL A 309 -1.58 13.06 -11.45
CA VAL A 309 -2.62 14.10 -11.31
C VAL A 309 -3.69 13.98 -12.41
N ASN A 310 -3.28 13.66 -13.64
CA ASN A 310 -4.19 13.55 -14.79
C ASN A 310 -5.06 12.30 -14.74
N GLU A 311 -4.59 11.22 -14.12
CA GLU A 311 -5.33 9.96 -13.98
C GLU A 311 -6.26 9.95 -12.75
N TYR A 312 -6.08 10.90 -11.82
CA TYR A 312 -6.73 10.86 -10.52
C TYR A 312 -8.26 10.91 -10.60
N ALA A 313 -8.82 11.68 -11.54
CA ALA A 313 -10.27 11.81 -11.70
C ALA A 313 -10.92 10.45 -12.05
N GLU A 314 -10.37 9.74 -13.03
CA GLU A 314 -10.84 8.41 -13.45
C GLU A 314 -10.61 7.36 -12.35
N PHE A 315 -9.45 7.39 -11.70
CA PHE A 315 -9.17 6.53 -10.55
C PHE A 315 -10.20 6.73 -9.43
N ARG A 316 -10.51 7.98 -9.09
CA ARG A 316 -11.51 8.33 -8.08
C ARG A 316 -12.90 7.81 -8.44
N GLU A 317 -13.31 7.98 -9.70
CA GLU A 317 -14.58 7.45 -10.20
C GLU A 317 -14.64 5.92 -10.05
N VAL A 318 -13.62 5.19 -10.50
CA VAL A 318 -13.56 3.73 -10.40
C VAL A 318 -13.61 3.25 -8.95
N VAL A 319 -12.88 3.90 -8.03
CA VAL A 319 -12.90 3.55 -6.60
C VAL A 319 -14.28 3.84 -5.98
N ASN A 320 -14.95 4.93 -6.36
CA ASN A 320 -16.31 5.22 -5.91
C ASN A 320 -17.31 4.17 -6.42
N ASN A 321 -17.21 3.78 -7.70
CA ASN A 321 -18.04 2.72 -8.28
C ASN A 321 -17.81 1.37 -7.58
N MET A 322 -16.56 1.05 -7.25
CA MET A 322 -16.20 -0.10 -6.41
C MET A 322 -16.85 -0.03 -5.02
N LEU A 323 -16.77 1.13 -4.35
CA LEU A 323 -17.38 1.35 -3.03
C LEU A 323 -18.91 1.18 -3.04
N GLU A 324 -19.57 1.63 -4.11
CA GLU A 324 -21.02 1.42 -4.28
C GLU A 324 -21.34 -0.05 -4.62
N ALA A 325 -20.53 -0.72 -5.44
CA ALA A 325 -20.70 -2.15 -5.73
C ALA A 325 -20.54 -3.03 -4.49
N ASP A 326 -19.62 -2.69 -3.58
CA ASP A 326 -19.46 -3.39 -2.30
C ASP A 326 -20.67 -3.20 -1.35
N LYS A 327 -21.58 -2.26 -1.65
CA LYS A 327 -22.86 -2.09 -0.95
C LYS A 327 -24.01 -2.89 -1.57
N LEU A 328 -23.78 -3.59 -2.70
CA LEU A 328 -24.81 -4.39 -3.36
C LEU A 328 -25.47 -5.35 -2.37
N GLN A 329 -26.80 -5.36 -2.41
CA GLN A 329 -27.64 -6.23 -1.59
C GLN A 329 -28.34 -7.25 -2.47
N ILE A 330 -28.59 -8.41 -1.89
CA ILE A 330 -29.40 -9.47 -2.51
C ILE A 330 -30.67 -9.67 -1.71
N ALA A 331 -31.74 -10.07 -2.39
CA ALA A 331 -33.01 -10.41 -1.77
C ALA A 331 -33.33 -11.88 -1.99
N PHE A 332 -33.83 -12.56 -0.96
CA PHE A 332 -34.34 -13.92 -1.05
C PHE A 332 -35.59 -14.11 -0.19
N LYS A 333 -36.48 -15.02 -0.59
CA LYS A 333 -37.75 -15.27 0.10
C LYS A 333 -38.14 -16.74 0.14
#